data_AF-A0A1P8YM74-F1
#
_entry.id   AF-A0A1P8YM74-F1
#
_cell.length_a   1.000
_cell.length_b   1.000
_cell.length_c   1.000
_cell.angle_alpha   90.00
_cell.angle_beta   90.00
_cell.angle_gamma   90.00
#
_symmetry.space_group_name_H-M   'P 1'
#
loop_
_entity.id
_entity.type
_entity.pdbx_description
1 polymer ?
#
loop_
_entity_poly.entity_id
_entity_poly.type
_entity_poly.pdbx_seq_one_letter_code
_entity_poly.pdbx_strand_id
1 'polypeptide(L)'
;MHLQHWLEWDRRLESAQGIPFYGVVLILAELGFNAEQRGEVEQALALHHEGLAAVRETGDPRAIALALEGIAGAHAAGGRPEFAARLLGAAAAARKAVGQPLPDAERGDVVRIETLIRDAVSAAVFAEEFDRGAARDLADVLGDPMLAAWPATAR
;
A
#
# COMPACT_ATOMS: atom_id res chain seq x y z
N MET A 1 -8.48 19.03 -0.92
CA MET A 1 -8.30 20.07 -1.94
C MET A 1 -6.86 20.24 -2.41
N HIS A 2 -5.86 20.40 -1.53
CA HIS A 2 -4.47 20.66 -1.99
C HIS A 2 -3.84 19.47 -2.74
N LEU A 3 -3.94 18.24 -2.24
CA LEU A 3 -3.32 17.06 -2.87
C LEU A 3 -3.96 16.63 -4.21
N GLN A 4 -5.28 16.77 -4.37
CA GLN A 4 -5.94 16.47 -5.65
C GLN A 4 -5.45 17.39 -6.78
N HIS A 5 -5.23 18.67 -6.47
CA HIS A 5 -4.66 19.62 -7.42
C HIS A 5 -3.24 19.23 -7.84
N TRP A 6 -2.42 18.76 -6.91
CA TRP A 6 -1.08 18.23 -7.21
C TRP A 6 -1.13 16.94 -8.04
N LEU A 7 -2.09 16.03 -7.78
CA LEU A 7 -2.27 14.83 -8.58
C LEU A 7 -2.61 15.15 -10.04
N GLU A 8 -3.52 16.10 -10.26
CA GLU A 8 -3.87 16.58 -11.60
C GLU A 8 -2.68 17.21 -12.32
N TRP A 9 -1.84 17.95 -11.57
CA TRP A 9 -0.63 18.56 -12.09
C TRP A 9 0.44 17.52 -12.47
N ASP A 10 0.69 16.53 -11.61
CA ASP A 10 1.65 15.43 -11.86
C ASP A 10 1.21 14.59 -13.07
N ARG A 11 -0.07 14.22 -13.16
CA ARG A 11 -0.62 13.48 -14.33
C ARG A 11 -0.42 14.24 -15.64
N ARG A 12 -0.62 15.56 -15.59
CA ARG A 12 -0.40 16.44 -16.75
C ARG A 12 1.08 16.48 -17.13
N LEU A 13 2.00 16.42 -16.16
CA LEU A 13 3.43 16.35 -16.44
C LEU A 13 3.86 15.00 -17.02
N GLU A 14 3.36 13.88 -16.49
CA GLU A 14 3.64 12.55 -17.04
C GLU A 14 3.21 12.46 -18.51
N SER A 15 2.01 12.94 -18.83
CA SER A 15 1.52 13.01 -20.21
C SER A 15 2.35 13.92 -21.11
N ALA A 16 2.97 14.97 -20.57
CA ALA A 16 3.74 15.94 -21.33
C ALA A 16 5.24 15.59 -21.49
N GLN A 17 5.82 14.82 -20.56
CA GLN A 17 7.27 14.57 -20.52
C GLN A 17 7.67 13.08 -20.55
N GLY A 18 6.75 12.14 -20.38
CA GLY A 18 7.02 10.70 -20.53
C GLY A 18 7.97 10.10 -19.49
N ILE A 19 8.17 10.77 -18.35
CA ILE A 19 8.98 10.27 -17.23
C ILE A 19 8.00 9.79 -16.15
N PRO A 20 8.04 8.51 -15.75
CA PRO A 20 7.15 8.00 -14.69
C PRO A 20 7.49 8.66 -13.35
N PHE A 21 6.49 9.22 -12.68
CA PHE A 21 6.71 10.05 -11.50
C PHE A 21 6.29 9.30 -10.23
N TYR A 22 7.24 9.09 -9.32
CA TYR A 22 6.98 8.62 -7.96
C TYR A 22 5.92 9.48 -7.23
N GLY A 23 5.75 10.74 -7.64
CA GLY A 23 4.79 11.68 -7.05
C GLY A 23 3.32 11.24 -7.19
N VAL A 24 2.92 10.60 -8.30
CA VAL A 24 1.54 10.13 -8.46
C VAL A 24 1.20 9.06 -7.41
N VAL A 25 2.09 8.09 -7.19
CA VAL A 25 1.89 7.05 -6.17
C VAL A 25 1.94 7.63 -4.78
N LEU A 26 2.84 8.56 -4.50
CA LEU A 26 2.91 9.22 -3.20
C LEU A 26 1.59 9.95 -2.90
N ILE A 27 1.08 10.74 -3.85
CA ILE A 27 -0.17 11.49 -3.65
C ILE A 27 -1.37 10.56 -3.48
N LEU A 28 -1.45 9.48 -4.28
CA LEU A 28 -2.49 8.47 -4.15
C LEU A 28 -2.39 7.72 -2.81
N ALA A 29 -1.17 7.45 -2.34
CA ALA A 29 -0.93 6.84 -1.03
C ALA A 29 -1.41 7.75 0.11
N GLU A 30 -1.04 9.03 0.10
CA GLU A 30 -1.48 10.01 1.11
C GLU A 30 -3.02 10.16 1.15
N LEU A 31 -3.66 10.23 -0.02
CA LEU A 31 -5.12 10.26 -0.12
C LEU A 31 -5.74 8.96 0.43
N GLY A 32 -5.12 7.81 0.12
CA GLY A 32 -5.57 6.51 0.58
C GLY A 32 -5.45 6.34 2.10
N PHE A 33 -4.32 6.73 2.69
CA PHE A 33 -4.13 6.75 4.15
C PHE A 33 -5.14 7.68 4.84
N ASN A 34 -5.48 8.81 4.22
CA ASN A 34 -6.49 9.71 4.78
C ASN A 34 -7.90 9.13 4.73
N ALA A 35 -8.27 8.46 3.63
CA ALA A 35 -9.54 7.76 3.50
C ALA A 35 -9.65 6.59 4.50
N GLU A 36 -8.57 5.81 4.66
CA GLU A 36 -8.51 4.72 5.64
C GLU A 36 -8.70 5.23 7.06
N GLN A 37 -8.04 6.33 7.46
CA GLN A 37 -8.24 6.94 8.78
C GLN A 37 -9.66 7.48 9.01
N ARG A 38 -10.43 7.73 7.95
CA ARG A 38 -11.85 8.11 8.03
C ARG A 38 -12.79 6.91 8.05
N GLY A 39 -12.26 5.69 7.95
CA GLY A 39 -13.04 4.46 7.81
C GLY A 39 -13.63 4.27 6.40
N GLU A 40 -13.18 5.05 5.40
CA GLU A 40 -13.63 4.98 4.01
C GLU A 40 -12.84 3.88 3.27
N VAL A 41 -12.99 2.64 3.71
CA VAL A 41 -12.08 1.55 3.33
C VAL A 41 -12.09 1.25 1.83
N GLU A 42 -13.26 1.24 1.19
CA GLU A 42 -13.38 1.05 -0.25
C GLU A 42 -12.66 2.15 -1.04
N GLN A 43 -12.73 3.39 -0.57
CA GLN A 43 -12.07 4.52 -1.20
C GLN A 43 -10.55 4.43 -1.02
N ALA A 44 -10.07 4.05 0.16
CA ALA A 44 -8.65 3.84 0.42
C ALA A 44 -8.06 2.78 -0.53
N LEU A 45 -8.74 1.64 -0.68
CA LEU A 45 -8.31 0.58 -1.60
C LEU A 45 -8.28 1.06 -3.04
N ALA A 46 -9.32 1.75 -3.50
CA ALA A 46 -9.37 2.27 -4.86
C ALA A 46 -8.16 3.16 -5.16
N LEU A 47 -7.81 4.06 -4.23
CA LEU A 47 -6.67 4.97 -4.36
C LEU A 47 -5.33 4.23 -4.38
N HIS A 48 -5.11 3.28 -3.46
CA HIS A 48 -3.85 2.53 -3.42
C HIS A 48 -3.71 1.57 -4.62
N HIS A 49 -4.80 0.97 -5.10
CA HIS A 49 -4.78 0.15 -6.32
C HIS A 49 -4.52 0.99 -7.57
N GLU A 50 -5.06 2.20 -7.65
CA GLU A 50 -4.75 3.13 -8.73
C GLU A 50 -3.25 3.47 -8.72
N GLY A 51 -2.68 3.72 -7.54
CA GLY A 51 -1.23 3.94 -7.39
C GLY A 51 -0.42 2.72 -7.84
N LEU A 52 -0.82 1.52 -7.41
CA LEU A 52 -0.18 0.28 -7.81
C LEU A 52 -0.23 0.04 -9.32
N ALA A 53 -1.36 0.37 -9.96
CA ALA A 53 -1.51 0.27 -11.41
C ALA A 53 -0.60 1.27 -12.15
N ALA A 54 -0.41 2.48 -11.63
CA ALA A 54 0.45 3.49 -12.23
C ALA A 54 1.94 3.09 -12.26
N VAL A 55 2.40 2.28 -11.30
CA VAL A 55 3.81 1.82 -11.23
C VAL A 55 4.03 0.38 -11.66
N ARG A 56 2.99 -0.30 -12.15
CA ARG A 56 3.10 -1.66 -12.67
C ARG A 56 4.03 -1.74 -13.87
N GLU A 57 4.00 -0.74 -14.75
CA GLU A 57 4.84 -0.71 -15.96
C GLU A 57 6.30 -0.33 -15.67
N THR A 58 6.53 0.47 -14.64
CA THR A 58 7.87 0.94 -14.26
C THR A 58 8.60 -0.07 -13.37
N GLY A 59 7.85 -0.84 -12.60
CA GLY A 59 8.37 -1.86 -11.72
C GLY A 59 9.19 -1.31 -10.54
N ASP A 60 9.11 -0.01 -10.20
CA ASP A 60 9.86 0.56 -9.07
C ASP A 60 9.43 -0.14 -7.77
N PRO A 61 10.30 -0.97 -7.15
CA PRO A 61 9.93 -1.75 -5.98
C PRO A 61 9.54 -0.89 -4.77
N ARG A 62 10.00 0.37 -4.72
CA ARG A 62 9.67 1.31 -3.63
C ARG A 62 8.26 1.83 -3.75
N ALA A 63 7.85 2.20 -4.96
CA ALA A 63 6.50 2.68 -5.21
C ALA A 63 5.49 1.53 -5.08
N ILE A 64 5.86 0.32 -5.51
CA ILE A 64 5.06 -0.88 -5.26
C ILE A 64 4.94 -1.13 -3.76
N ALA A 65 6.04 -1.07 -3.00
CA ALA A 65 6.00 -1.25 -1.54
C ALA A 65 5.07 -0.22 -0.86
N LEU A 66 5.14 1.05 -1.27
CA LEU A 66 4.26 2.10 -0.73
C LEU A 66 2.78 1.82 -1.00
N ALA A 67 2.44 1.37 -2.21
CA ALA A 67 1.07 0.98 -2.52
C ALA A 67 0.62 -0.26 -1.72
N LEU A 68 1.48 -1.26 -1.54
CA LEU A 68 1.20 -2.44 -0.72
C LEU A 68 0.99 -2.10 0.76
N GLU A 69 1.79 -1.16 1.31
CA GLU A 69 1.63 -0.62 2.66
C GLU A 69 0.25 0.04 2.84
N GLY A 70 -0.18 0.82 1.86
CA GLY A 70 -1.51 1.41 1.81
C GLY A 70 -2.65 0.40 1.77
N ILE A 71 -2.55 -0.59 0.87
CA ILE A 71 -3.54 -1.68 0.76
C ILE A 71 -3.59 -2.49 2.07
N ALA A 72 -2.44 -2.72 2.72
CA ALA A 72 -2.39 -3.34 4.04
C ALA A 72 -3.18 -2.52 5.08
N GLY A 73 -2.99 -1.19 5.11
CA GLY A 73 -3.75 -0.31 5.99
C GLY A 73 -5.25 -0.43 5.81
N ALA A 74 -5.72 -0.38 4.56
CA ALA A 74 -7.15 -0.50 4.28
C ALA A 74 -7.70 -1.90 4.66
N HIS A 75 -6.96 -2.98 4.41
CA HIS A 75 -7.36 -4.31 4.86
C HIS A 75 -7.38 -4.46 6.39
N ALA A 76 -6.42 -3.86 7.09
CA ALA A 76 -6.42 -3.85 8.55
C ALA A 76 -7.67 -3.12 9.08
N ALA A 77 -7.99 -1.94 8.54
CA ALA A 77 -9.17 -1.16 8.91
C ALA A 77 -10.50 -1.87 8.62
N GLY A 78 -10.61 -2.62 7.52
CA GLY A 78 -11.80 -3.43 7.22
C GLY A 78 -11.75 -4.87 7.72
N GLY A 79 -10.98 -5.15 8.77
CA GLY A 79 -11.10 -6.40 9.53
C GLY A 79 -10.42 -7.62 8.91
N ARG A 80 -9.36 -7.41 8.10
CA ARG A 80 -8.50 -8.47 7.54
C ARG A 80 -7.04 -8.32 8.00
N PRO A 81 -6.77 -8.32 9.31
CA PRO A 81 -5.45 -8.04 9.86
C PRO A 81 -4.38 -9.08 9.45
N GLU A 82 -4.73 -10.36 9.29
CA GLU A 82 -3.78 -11.38 8.84
C GLU A 82 -3.28 -11.10 7.42
N PHE A 83 -4.19 -10.75 6.51
CA PHE A 83 -3.81 -10.41 5.14
C PHE A 83 -3.03 -9.09 5.09
N ALA A 84 -3.40 -8.11 5.91
CA ALA A 84 -2.66 -6.87 6.05
C ALA A 84 -1.21 -7.13 6.54
N ALA A 85 -1.01 -8.00 7.54
CA ALA A 85 0.32 -8.38 8.02
C ALA A 85 1.17 -8.99 6.89
N ARG A 86 0.56 -9.87 6.09
CA ARG A 86 1.19 -10.48 4.92
C ARG A 86 1.61 -9.44 3.88
N LEU A 87 0.80 -8.42 3.63
CA LEU A 87 1.14 -7.35 2.70
C LEU A 87 2.29 -6.46 3.23
N LEU A 88 2.31 -6.15 4.54
CA LEU A 88 3.44 -5.44 5.15
C LEU A 88 4.75 -6.23 5.03
N GLY A 89 4.70 -7.55 5.22
CA GLY A 89 5.85 -8.42 5.01
C GLY A 89 6.41 -8.34 3.58
N ALA A 90 5.51 -8.40 2.59
CA ALA A 90 5.89 -8.28 1.18
C ALA A 90 6.49 -6.90 0.84
N ALA A 91 5.88 -5.82 1.35
CA ALA A 91 6.41 -4.46 1.16
C ALA A 91 7.80 -4.28 1.80
N ALA A 92 7.99 -4.80 3.01
CA ALA A 92 9.28 -4.76 3.70
C ALA A 92 10.37 -5.52 2.93
N ALA A 93 10.03 -6.70 2.37
CA ALA A 93 10.95 -7.46 1.53
C ALA A 93 11.33 -6.72 0.24
N ALA A 94 10.35 -6.08 -0.42
CA ALA A 94 10.58 -5.27 -1.62
C ALA A 94 11.55 -4.10 -1.34
N ARG A 95 11.36 -3.37 -0.24
CA ARG A 95 12.28 -2.29 0.19
C ARG A 95 13.68 -2.82 0.52
N LYS A 96 13.75 -3.94 1.22
CA LYS A 96 15.03 -4.59 1.58
C LYS A 96 15.82 -5.01 0.34
N ALA A 97 15.15 -5.55 -0.69
CA ALA A 97 15.80 -6.03 -1.91
C ALA A 97 16.54 -4.92 -2.68
N VAL A 98 16.06 -3.67 -2.60
CA VAL A 98 16.69 -2.51 -3.25
C VAL A 98 17.58 -1.70 -2.29
N GLY A 99 17.73 -2.14 -1.04
CA GLY A 99 18.56 -1.47 -0.02
C GLY A 99 18.06 -0.07 0.35
N GLN A 100 16.79 0.25 0.07
CA GLN A 100 16.19 1.55 0.38
C GLN A 100 15.10 1.37 1.43
N PRO A 101 15.39 1.66 2.70
CA PRO A 101 14.37 1.62 3.75
C PRO A 101 13.30 2.69 3.51
N LEU A 102 12.15 2.51 4.17
CA LEU A 102 11.07 3.49 4.15
C LEU A 102 11.56 4.83 4.74
N PRO A 103 11.47 5.94 3.98
CA PRO A 103 11.88 7.26 4.46
C PRO A 103 11.16 7.65 5.75
N ASP A 104 11.83 8.38 6.64
CA ASP A 104 11.29 8.82 7.93
C ASP A 104 9.92 9.47 7.84
N ALA A 105 9.71 10.29 6.82
CA ALA A 105 8.46 11.00 6.57
C ALA A 105 7.29 10.05 6.22
N GLU A 106 7.57 8.90 5.61
CA GLU A 106 6.58 7.92 5.15
C GLU A 106 6.35 6.80 6.20
N ARG A 107 7.15 6.75 7.28
CA ARG A 107 7.05 5.70 8.31
C ARG A 107 5.82 5.82 9.20
N GLY A 108 5.25 7.02 9.35
CA GLY A 108 4.15 7.28 10.29
C GLY A 108 2.94 6.38 10.07
N ASP A 109 2.46 6.30 8.82
CA ASP A 109 1.31 5.47 8.46
C ASP A 109 1.60 3.99 8.61
N VAL A 110 2.78 3.53 8.18
CA VAL A 110 3.14 2.11 8.30
C VAL A 110 3.22 1.66 9.75
N VAL A 111 3.79 2.48 10.65
CA VAL A 111 3.83 2.19 12.09
C VAL A 111 2.42 2.12 12.69
N ARG A 112 1.54 3.05 12.30
CA ARG A 112 0.14 3.07 12.74
C ARG A 112 -0.60 1.82 12.27
N ILE A 113 -0.43 1.43 11.01
CA ILE A 113 -1.02 0.23 10.42
C ILE A 113 -0.50 -1.03 11.12
N GLU A 114 0.81 -1.14 11.33
CA GLU A 114 1.41 -2.25 12.07
C GLU A 114 0.83 -2.36 13.48
N THR A 115 0.67 -1.24 14.18
CA THR A 115 0.06 -1.19 15.51
C THR A 115 -1.38 -1.71 15.46
N LEU A 116 -2.19 -1.21 14.52
CA LEU A 116 -3.58 -1.66 14.32
C LEU A 116 -3.67 -3.18 14.10
N ILE A 117 -2.78 -3.73 13.29
CA ILE A 117 -2.73 -5.18 13.03
C ILE A 117 -2.35 -5.94 14.31
N ARG A 118 -1.30 -5.49 15.02
CA ARG A 118 -0.81 -6.14 16.25
C ARG A 118 -1.82 -6.11 17.39
N ASP A 119 -2.70 -5.12 17.42
CA ASP A 119 -3.79 -5.05 18.39
C ASP A 119 -4.94 -6.00 18.03
N ALA A 120 -5.12 -6.32 16.75
CA ALA A 120 -6.19 -7.18 16.25
C ALA A 120 -5.85 -8.68 16.26
N VAL A 121 -4.58 -9.05 16.14
CA VAL A 121 -4.12 -10.46 16.13
C VAL A 121 -3.03 -10.73 17.17
N SER A 122 -2.84 -12.00 17.52
CA SER A 122 -1.73 -12.38 18.41
C SER A 122 -0.37 -12.09 17.77
N ALA A 123 0.66 -11.86 18.59
CA ALA A 123 2.02 -11.64 18.11
C ALA A 123 2.55 -12.79 17.23
N ALA A 124 2.14 -14.04 17.52
CA ALA A 124 2.51 -15.21 16.72
C ALA A 124 1.86 -15.18 15.33
N VAL A 125 0.58 -14.83 15.25
CA VAL A 125 -0.16 -14.70 13.98
C VAL A 125 0.42 -13.56 13.15
N PHE A 126 0.69 -12.41 13.76
CA PHE A 126 1.37 -11.30 13.07
C PHE A 126 2.69 -11.77 12.46
N ALA A 127 3.55 -12.40 13.26
CA ALA A 127 4.88 -12.83 12.82
C ALA A 127 4.79 -13.85 11.69
N GLU A 128 3.91 -14.87 11.82
CA GLU A 128 3.72 -15.88 10.78
C GLU A 128 3.27 -15.26 9.45
N GLU A 129 2.28 -14.37 9.48
CA GLU A 129 1.74 -13.78 8.26
C GLU A 129 2.70 -12.77 7.63
N PHE A 130 3.38 -11.96 8.46
CA PHE A 130 4.43 -11.07 8.01
C PHE A 130 5.57 -11.85 7.33
N ASP A 131 6.07 -12.92 7.96
CA ASP A 131 7.14 -13.75 7.39
C ASP A 131 6.68 -14.46 6.11
N ARG A 132 5.42 -14.94 6.07
CA ARG A 132 4.81 -15.51 4.87
C ARG A 132 4.76 -14.49 3.73
N GLY A 133 4.48 -13.23 4.04
CA GLY A 133 4.53 -12.13 3.08
C GLY A 133 5.95 -11.85 2.59
N ALA A 134 6.89 -11.74 3.52
CA ALA A 134 8.28 -11.42 3.24
C ALA A 134 9.03 -12.51 2.44
N ALA A 135 8.55 -13.75 2.50
CA ALA A 135 9.10 -14.88 1.75
C ALA A 135 8.58 -14.99 0.31
N ARG A 136 7.57 -14.20 -0.10
CA ARG A 136 7.01 -14.28 -1.45
C ARG A 136 7.77 -13.41 -2.44
N ASP A 137 7.81 -13.88 -3.68
CA ASP A 137 8.25 -13.05 -4.79
C ASP A 137 7.24 -11.91 -5.02
N LEU A 138 7.74 -10.72 -5.34
CA LEU A 138 6.89 -9.55 -5.55
C LEU A 138 5.90 -9.77 -6.71
N ALA A 139 6.31 -10.46 -7.77
CA ALA A 139 5.42 -10.79 -8.89
C ALA A 139 4.26 -11.69 -8.45
N ASP A 140 4.53 -12.66 -7.57
CA ASP A 140 3.50 -13.55 -7.02
C ASP A 140 2.52 -12.80 -6.13
N VAL A 141 3.00 -11.80 -5.36
CA VAL A 141 2.14 -10.93 -4.56
C VAL A 141 1.23 -10.09 -5.48
N LEU A 142 1.79 -9.51 -6.54
CA LEU A 142 1.05 -8.68 -7.50
C LEU A 142 0.06 -9.46 -8.37
N GLY A 143 0.25 -10.78 -8.49
CA GLY A 143 -0.67 -11.70 -9.16
C GLY A 143 -1.72 -12.32 -8.23
N ASP A 144 -1.65 -12.05 -6.91
CA ASP A 144 -2.55 -12.65 -5.93
C ASP A 144 -3.99 -12.14 -6.11
N PRO A 145 -4.98 -13.02 -6.36
CA PRO A 145 -6.38 -12.61 -6.44
C PRO A 145 -6.88 -11.92 -5.16
N MET A 146 -6.32 -12.27 -3.99
CA MET A 146 -6.66 -11.63 -2.73
C MET A 146 -6.24 -10.16 -2.68
N LEU A 147 -5.17 -9.79 -3.40
CA LEU A 147 -4.76 -8.39 -3.51
C LEU A 147 -5.84 -7.58 -4.25
N ALA A 148 -6.45 -8.14 -5.29
CA ALA A 148 -7.52 -7.48 -6.05
C ALA A 148 -8.93 -7.64 -5.43
N ALA A 149 -9.08 -8.50 -4.42
CA ALA A 149 -10.38 -8.88 -3.87
C ALA A 149 -10.69 -8.13 -2.58
N TRP A 150 -11.46 -7.04 -2.71
CA TRP A 150 -12.28 -6.52 -1.62
C TRP A 150 -13.65 -7.21 -1.62
N PRO A 151 -14.17 -7.72 -0.48
CA PRO A 151 -15.54 -8.20 -0.45
C PRO A 151 -16.48 -7.00 -0.43
N ALA A 152 -17.30 -6.87 -1.47
CA ALA A 152 -18.44 -5.97 -1.45
C ALA A 152 -19.56 -6.54 -0.57
N THR A 153 -19.37 -6.67 0.75
CA THR A 153 -20.47 -6.78 1.73
C THR A 153 -19.96 -6.62 3.17
N ALA A 154 -20.10 -5.41 3.72
CA ALA A 154 -20.39 -5.19 5.13
C ALA A 154 -21.48 -4.11 5.21
N ARG A 155 -22.73 -4.54 5.32
CA ARG A 155 -23.84 -3.72 5.86
C ARG A 155 -24.11 -4.19 7.27
#